data_AF-A0A3D2VEJ7-F1
#
_entry.id   AF-A0A3D2VEJ7-F1
#
_cell.length_a   1.000
_cell.length_b   1.000
_cell.length_c   1.000
_cell.angle_alpha   90.00
_cell.angle_beta   90.00
_cell.angle_gamma   90.00
#
_symmetry.space_group_name_H-M   'P 1'
#
loop_
_entity.id
_entity.type
_entity.pdbx_description
1 polymer ?
#
loop_
_entity_poly.entity_id
_entity_poly.type
_entity_poly.pdbx_seq_one_letter_code
_entity_poly.pdbx_strand_id
1 'polypeptide(L)'
;VNFWATWCPPCVKELSSMQMLRNRLADQPFEVIAVNVGEDAQQVKKFLNRLDAGLHYPILLDENMVVTKKWKVRALPTTYVIDAQGQARYIATGERDFDAPELVSMIRALFRSELSDG
;
A
#
# COMPACT_ATOMS: atom_id res chain seq x y z
N VAL A 1 3.84 -0.33 1.75
CA VAL A 1 3.69 -1.50 0.84
C VAL A 1 2.37 -2.18 1.13
N ASN A 2 1.49 -2.29 0.15
CA ASN A 2 0.18 -2.91 0.26
C ASN A 2 0.12 -4.17 -0.63
N PHE A 3 -0.51 -5.23 -0.14
CA PHE A 3 -0.76 -6.46 -0.89
C PHE A 3 -2.25 -6.54 -1.21
N TRP A 4 -2.59 -6.66 -2.49
CA TRP A 4 -3.95 -6.58 -2.99
C TRP A 4 -4.23 -7.56 -4.14
N ALA A 5 -5.50 -7.73 -4.50
CA ALA A 5 -5.93 -8.46 -5.69
C ALA A 5 -7.20 -7.83 -6.30
N THR A 6 -7.41 -7.99 -7.60
CA THR A 6 -8.55 -7.37 -8.33
C THR A 6 -9.90 -7.95 -7.90
N TRP A 7 -9.92 -9.21 -7.47
CA TRP A 7 -11.10 -9.92 -6.99
C TRP A 7 -11.42 -9.65 -5.50
N CYS A 8 -10.61 -8.85 -4.81
CA CYS A 8 -10.77 -8.54 -3.39
C CYS A 8 -11.46 -7.17 -3.21
N PRO A 9 -12.77 -7.11 -2.91
CA PRO A 9 -13.48 -5.85 -2.75
C PRO A 9 -12.88 -4.89 -1.70
N PRO A 10 -12.48 -5.33 -0.49
CA PRO A 10 -11.86 -4.42 0.48
C PRO A 10 -10.53 -3.86 -0.03
N CYS A 11 -9.78 -4.63 -0.80
CA CYS A 11 -8.54 -4.17 -1.41
C CYS A 11 -8.78 -3.06 -2.45
N VAL A 12 -9.82 -3.21 -3.28
CA VAL A 12 -10.14 -2.21 -4.31
C VAL A 12 -10.55 -0.88 -3.68
N LYS A 13 -11.27 -0.91 -2.55
CA LYS A 13 -11.70 0.30 -1.83
C LYS A 13 -10.54 1.13 -1.30
N GLU A 14 -9.47 0.49 -0.80
CA GLU A 14 -8.33 1.22 -0.23
C GLU A 14 -7.36 1.79 -1.28
N LEU A 15 -7.44 1.39 -2.56
CA LEU A 15 -6.54 1.91 -3.60
C LEU A 15 -6.60 3.45 -3.71
N SER A 16 -7.82 3.99 -3.73
CA SER A 16 -8.01 5.44 -3.85
C SER A 16 -7.59 6.18 -2.57
N SER A 17 -7.83 5.60 -1.38
CA SER A 17 -7.39 6.23 -0.13
C SER A 17 -5.87 6.23 0.01
N MET A 18 -5.17 5.21 -0.52
CA MET A 18 -3.71 5.21 -0.63
C MET A 18 -3.18 6.30 -1.57
N GLN A 19 -3.89 6.59 -2.67
CA GLN A 19 -3.55 7.73 -3.53
C GLN A 19 -3.67 9.06 -2.77
N MET A 20 -4.72 9.22 -1.96
CA MET A 20 -4.88 10.42 -1.14
C MET A 20 -3.80 10.53 -0.06
N LEU A 21 -3.44 9.43 0.61
CA LEU A 21 -2.31 9.41 1.54
C LEU A 21 -1.01 9.86 0.87
N ARG A 22 -0.70 9.32 -0.32
CA ARG A 22 0.46 9.73 -1.11
C ARG A 22 0.45 11.23 -1.40
N ASN A 23 -0.70 11.77 -1.79
CA ASN A 23 -0.84 13.21 -2.04
C ASN A 23 -0.62 14.05 -0.78
N ARG A 24 -1.15 13.62 0.37
CA ARG A 24 -1.01 14.31 1.67
C ARG A 24 0.40 14.28 2.25
N LEU A 25 1.21 13.33 1.81
CA LEU A 25 2.60 13.16 2.24
C LEU A 25 3.59 13.49 1.11
N ALA A 26 3.15 14.22 0.08
CA ALA A 26 4.00 14.60 -1.05
C ALA A 26 5.17 15.53 -0.65
N ASP A 27 5.10 16.16 0.52
CA ASP A 27 6.17 16.96 1.13
C ASP A 27 7.17 16.13 1.94
N GLN A 28 6.95 14.82 2.08
CA GLN A 28 7.80 13.88 2.83
C GLN A 28 8.47 12.88 1.87
N PRO A 29 9.59 12.25 2.27
CA PRO A 29 10.20 11.15 1.51
C PRO A 29 9.35 9.87 1.65
N PHE A 30 8.16 9.87 1.04
CA PHE A 30 7.16 8.81 1.16
C PHE A 30 6.75 8.29 -0.22
N GLU A 31 6.54 6.97 -0.31
CA GLU A 31 5.98 6.35 -1.52
C GLU A 31 5.03 5.20 -1.16
N VAL A 32 3.98 5.05 -1.97
CA VAL A 32 3.07 3.91 -1.92
C VAL A 32 3.55 2.88 -2.93
N ILE A 33 3.58 1.61 -2.53
CA ILE A 33 3.85 0.50 -3.44
C ILE A 33 2.73 -0.52 -3.24
N ALA A 34 1.99 -0.82 -4.30
CA ALA A 34 0.93 -1.81 -4.27
C ALA A 34 1.37 -3.07 -5.04
N VAL A 35 1.47 -4.20 -4.34
CA VAL A 35 1.85 -5.49 -4.88
C VAL A 35 0.59 -6.30 -5.15
N ASN A 36 0.30 -6.51 -6.43
CA ASN A 36 -0.78 -7.39 -6.84
C ASN A 36 -0.37 -8.87 -6.67
N VAL A 37 -1.26 -9.69 -6.13
CA VAL A 37 -0.96 -11.06 -5.69
C VAL A 37 -1.60 -12.09 -6.62
N GLY A 38 -0.77 -12.85 -7.34
CA GLY A 38 -1.21 -14.06 -8.05
C GLY A 38 -2.01 -13.81 -9.34
N GLU A 39 -1.99 -12.61 -9.89
CA GLU A 39 -2.69 -12.26 -11.14
C GLU A 39 -1.69 -11.78 -12.18
N ASP A 40 -1.93 -12.13 -13.44
CA ASP A 40 -1.06 -11.74 -14.55
C ASP A 40 -1.21 -10.25 -14.93
N ALA A 41 -0.21 -9.74 -15.65
CA ALA A 41 -0.19 -8.36 -16.12
C ALA A 41 -1.42 -7.94 -16.93
N GLN A 42 -2.00 -8.83 -17.75
CA GLN A 42 -3.14 -8.50 -18.60
C GLN A 42 -4.41 -8.32 -17.78
N GLN A 43 -4.65 -9.21 -16.82
CA GLN A 43 -5.76 -9.15 -15.88
C GLN A 43 -5.72 -7.85 -15.07
N VAL A 44 -4.57 -7.54 -14.47
CA VAL A 44 -4.39 -6.33 -13.66
C VAL A 44 -4.55 -5.08 -14.51
N LYS A 45 -3.92 -5.01 -15.68
CA LYS A 45 -4.07 -3.86 -16.60
C LYS A 45 -5.53 -3.64 -17.03
N LYS A 46 -6.24 -4.72 -17.38
CA LYS A 46 -7.66 -4.64 -17.77
C LYS A 46 -8.54 -4.19 -16.61
N PHE A 47 -8.21 -4.58 -15.37
CA PHE A 47 -8.90 -4.12 -14.19
C PHE A 47 -8.66 -2.63 -13.94
N LEU A 48 -7.40 -2.19 -13.92
CA LEU A 48 -7.03 -0.79 -13.66
C LEU A 48 -7.63 0.18 -14.68
N ASN A 49 -7.64 -0.20 -15.97
CA ASN A 49 -8.29 0.59 -17.02
C ASN A 49 -9.80 0.76 -16.80
N ARG A 50 -10.45 -0.18 -16.10
CA ARG A 50 -11.89 -0.10 -15.77
C ARG A 50 -12.15 0.63 -14.47
N LEU A 51 -11.21 0.55 -13.53
CA LEU A 51 -11.33 1.20 -12.23
C LEU A 51 -11.30 2.72 -12.35
N ASP A 52 -10.49 3.26 -13.26
CA ASP A 52 -10.38 4.71 -13.54
C ASP A 52 -10.14 5.58 -12.29
N ALA A 53 -9.35 5.07 -11.33
CA ALA A 53 -9.13 5.71 -10.03
C ALA A 53 -7.99 6.75 -10.02
N GLY A 54 -7.36 7.05 -11.15
CA GLY A 54 -6.24 8.02 -11.21
C GLY A 54 -5.09 7.67 -10.26
N LEU A 55 -4.68 6.40 -10.22
CA LEU A 55 -3.58 5.93 -9.38
C LEU A 55 -2.24 6.30 -10.01
N HIS A 56 -1.38 6.98 -9.24
CA HIS A 56 -0.08 7.51 -9.66
C HIS A 56 1.09 6.91 -8.86
N TYR A 57 0.85 5.81 -8.14
CA TYR A 57 1.87 5.07 -7.42
C TYR A 57 2.21 3.74 -8.14
N PRO A 58 3.41 3.19 -7.94
CA PRO A 58 3.79 1.90 -8.51
C PRO A 58 2.85 0.75 -8.13
N ILE A 59 2.40 0.03 -9.15
CA ILE A 59 1.73 -1.27 -9.00
C ILE A 59 2.68 -2.35 -9.53
N LEU A 60 3.11 -3.23 -8.62
CA LEU A 60 4.00 -4.34 -8.91
C LEU A 60 3.20 -5.65 -9.03
N LEU A 61 3.71 -6.61 -9.78
CA LEU A 61 3.09 -7.92 -9.97
C LEU A 61 3.89 -9.00 -9.24
N ASP A 62 3.22 -9.77 -8.40
CA ASP A 62 3.75 -10.98 -7.78
C ASP A 62 2.94 -12.20 -8.26
N GLU A 63 3.02 -12.47 -9.56
CA GLU A 63 2.22 -13.49 -10.25
C GLU A 63 2.38 -14.89 -9.63
N ASN A 64 3.57 -15.21 -9.12
CA ASN A 64 3.87 -16.51 -8.51
C ASN A 64 3.79 -16.52 -6.97
N MET A 65 3.31 -15.41 -6.38
CA MET A 65 3.19 -15.21 -4.94
C MET A 65 4.51 -15.41 -4.15
N VAL A 66 5.66 -15.19 -4.80
CA VAL A 66 6.98 -15.40 -4.17
C VAL A 66 7.23 -14.31 -3.14
N VAL A 67 6.93 -13.06 -3.47
CA VAL A 67 7.09 -11.91 -2.56
C VAL A 67 6.08 -12.00 -1.42
N THR A 68 4.82 -12.28 -1.74
CA THR A 68 3.71 -12.47 -0.80
C THR A 68 4.06 -13.51 0.28
N LYS A 69 4.62 -14.66 -0.13
CA LYS A 69 5.09 -15.71 0.79
C LYS A 69 6.26 -15.23 1.66
N LYS A 70 7.26 -14.56 1.08
CA LYS A 70 8.42 -14.02 1.83
C LYS A 70 8.00 -13.00 2.89
N TRP A 71 7.00 -12.19 2.58
CA TRP A 71 6.43 -11.20 3.50
C TRP A 71 5.45 -11.79 4.51
N LYS A 72 5.19 -13.11 4.44
CA LYS A 72 4.26 -13.85 5.31
C LYS A 72 2.84 -13.29 5.28
N VAL A 73 2.41 -12.76 4.14
CA VAL A 73 1.04 -12.27 3.93
C VAL A 73 0.10 -13.48 3.84
N ARG A 74 -0.89 -13.54 4.72
CA ARG A 74 -1.85 -14.65 4.83
C ARG A 74 -3.28 -14.28 4.48
N ALA A 75 -3.58 -12.98 4.37
CA ALA A 75 -4.90 -12.46 4.06
C ALA A 75 -4.77 -11.13 3.30
N LEU A 76 -5.80 -10.80 2.53
CA LEU A 76 -5.87 -9.56 1.77
C LEU A 76 -7.02 -8.65 2.28
N PRO A 77 -6.83 -7.32 2.24
CA PRO A 77 -5.54 -6.67 2.03
C PRO A 77 -4.63 -6.85 3.24
N THR A 78 -3.32 -6.70 3.01
CA THR A 78 -2.35 -6.50 4.09
C THR A 78 -1.42 -5.35 3.74
N THR A 79 -1.28 -4.38 4.63
CA THR A 79 -0.43 -3.20 4.43
C THR A 79 0.64 -3.10 5.49
N TYR A 80 1.85 -2.81 5.05
CA TYR A 80 3.02 -2.50 5.86
C TYR A 80 3.42 -1.04 5.64
N VAL A 81 3.57 -0.27 6.72
CA VAL A 81 4.30 1.00 6.71
C VAL A 81 5.71 0.71 7.20
N ILE A 82 6.69 1.12 6.41
CA ILE A 82 8.09 0.74 6.57
C ILE A 82 8.89 2.02 6.68
N ASP A 83 9.78 2.09 7.66
CA ASP A 83 10.66 3.23 7.88
C ASP A 83 11.89 3.19 6.95
N ALA A 84 12.72 4.23 7.00
CA ALA A 84 13.88 4.34 6.11
C ALA A 84 14.97 3.30 6.41
N GLN A 85 14.94 2.67 7.59
CA GLN A 85 15.84 1.56 7.95
C GLN A 85 15.28 0.19 7.53
N GLY A 86 14.11 0.16 6.87
CA GLY A 86 13.49 -1.06 6.37
C GLY A 86 12.69 -1.83 7.42
N GLN A 87 12.37 -1.22 8.57
CA GLN A 87 11.60 -1.86 9.63
C GLN A 87 10.11 -1.55 9.48
N ALA A 88 9.27 -2.57 9.71
CA ALA A 88 7.83 -2.38 9.71
C ALA A 88 7.40 -1.66 11.00
N ARG A 89 6.87 -0.43 10.86
CA ARG A 89 6.35 0.38 11.97
C ARG A 89 4.84 0.23 12.16
N TYR A 90 4.15 -0.22 11.12
CA TYR A 90 2.73 -0.52 11.16
C TYR A 90 2.41 -1.68 10.23
N ILE A 91 1.54 -2.58 10.70
CA ILE A 91 1.00 -3.69 9.92
C ILE A 91 -0.51 -3.69 10.10
N ALA A 92 -1.25 -3.68 9.00
CA ALA A 92 -2.69 -3.84 8.99
C ALA A 92 -3.09 -5.03 8.13
N THR A 93 -3.91 -5.92 8.70
CA THR A 93 -4.66 -6.92 7.96
C THR A 93 -6.11 -6.46 7.87
N GLY A 94 -6.71 -6.53 6.68
CA GLY A 94 -8.06 -6.04 6.40
C GLY A 94 -8.11 -4.57 6.01
N GLU A 95 -9.28 -4.13 5.55
CA GLU A 95 -9.54 -2.80 4.98
C GLU A 95 -9.06 -1.66 5.90
N ARG A 96 -8.46 -0.63 5.30
CA ARG A 96 -8.14 0.65 5.95
C ARG A 96 -8.53 1.80 5.04
N ASP A 97 -8.99 2.87 5.66
CA ASP A 97 -9.05 4.17 5.00
C ASP A 97 -7.74 4.92 5.26
N PHE A 98 -6.86 4.96 4.26
CA PHE A 98 -5.59 5.67 4.33
C PHE A 98 -5.72 7.20 4.21
N ASP A 99 -6.92 7.70 3.93
CA ASP A 99 -7.22 9.14 3.97
C ASP A 99 -7.67 9.61 5.36
N ALA A 100 -7.96 8.68 6.28
CA ALA A 100 -8.42 9.00 7.63
C ALA A 100 -7.39 9.89 8.38
N PRO A 101 -7.80 11.04 8.96
CA PRO A 101 -6.88 11.99 9.60
C PRO A 101 -5.98 11.39 10.66
N GLU A 102 -6.48 10.43 11.44
CA GLU A 102 -5.74 9.75 12.49
C GLU A 102 -4.61 8.90 11.92
N LEU A 103 -4.88 8.19 10.81
CA LEU A 103 -3.90 7.32 10.17
C LEU A 103 -2.84 8.15 9.44
N VAL A 104 -3.25 9.23 8.74
CA VAL A 104 -2.33 10.19 8.13
C VAL A 104 -1.40 10.81 9.19
N SER A 105 -1.97 11.21 10.32
CA SER A 105 -1.20 11.82 11.42
C SER A 105 -0.22 10.84 12.06
N MET A 106 -0.63 9.57 12.23
CA MET A 106 0.23 8.51 12.73
C MET A 106 1.42 8.28 11.79
N ILE A 107 1.17 8.11 10.49
CA ILE A 107 2.25 7.90 9.50
C ILE A 107 3.17 9.12 9.45
N ARG A 108 2.63 10.34 9.48
CA ARG A 108 3.43 11.57 9.52
C ARG A 108 4.31 11.66 10.77
N ALA A 109 3.88 11.08 11.90
CA ALA A 109 4.68 11.07 13.11
C ALA A 109 5.93 10.19 13.02
N LEU A 110 5.93 9.16 12.16
CA LEU A 110 7.07 8.27 11.98
C LEU A 110 8.30 9.03 11.45
N PHE A 111 8.11 10.00 10.54
CA PHE A 111 9.22 10.83 10.05
C PHE A 111 9.87 11.69 11.15
N ARG A 112 9.12 12.08 12.19
CA ARG A 112 9.66 12.86 13.30
C ARG A 112 10.46 12.01 14.28
N SER A 113 10.06 10.76 14.50
CA SER A 113 10.84 9.83 15.34
C SER A 113 12.16 9.43 14.70
N GLU A 114 12.24 9.38 13.36
CA GLU A 114 13.51 9.07 12.69
C GLU A 114 14.55 10.20 12.81
N LEU A 115 14.11 11.45 13.00
CA LEU A 115 14.98 12.61 13.19
C LEU A 115 15.58 12.70 14.61
N SER A 116 15.05 11.96 15.59
CA SER A 116 15.57 11.94 16.96
C SER A 116 16.56 10.80 17.23
N ASP A 117 16.65 9.83 16.33
CA ASP A 117 17.45 8.62 16.48
C ASP A 117 18.79 8.69 15.70
N GLY A 118 19.11 9.84 15.10
CA GLY A 118 20.36 10.14 14.37
C GLY A 118 21.02 11.42 14.85
#